data_AF-A0A0C9MAP5-F1
#
_entry.id   AF-A0A0C9MAP5-F1
#
_cell.length_a   1.000
_cell.length_b   1.000
_cell.length_c   1.000
_cell.angle_alpha   90.00
_cell.angle_beta   90.00
_cell.angle_gamma   90.00
#
_symmetry.space_group_name_H-M   'P 1'
#
loop_
_entity.id
_entity.type
_entity.pdbx_description
1 polymer ?
#
loop_
_entity_poly.entity_id
_entity_poly.type
_entity_poly.pdbx_seq_one_letter_code
_entity_poly.pdbx_strand_id
1 'polypeptide(L)'
;MRVRKPFAAAFAGLLCIAAFLGLAPQTMQAIPQYKQSDKVLHAITFFLLTLCFYWVLETSRRRAVHITLLVCTAGLSIGSEVVQAILPNGREFDPYDILSNVLGSGFALSMCSWYHRRMLERRRAAKTYSLVPGEENDIELGETQHDEGQEIGVIPAQTNVTEELDNWDENGEDWEEDEGGASGNGTVQKESRD
;
A
#
# COMPACT_ATOMS: atom_id res chain seq x y z
N MET A 1 8.41 -9.04 1.77
CA MET A 1 7.43 -8.38 0.88
C MET A 1 7.01 -9.40 -0.17
N ARG A 2 5.70 -9.59 -0.40
CA ARG A 2 5.20 -10.47 -1.47
C ARG A 2 5.02 -9.65 -2.75
N VAL A 3 5.13 -10.29 -3.91
CA VAL A 3 5.00 -9.63 -5.22
C VAL A 3 3.76 -10.14 -5.95
N ARG A 4 2.94 -9.23 -6.46
CA ARG A 4 1.78 -9.57 -7.27
C ARG A 4 2.22 -9.83 -8.71
N LYS A 5 2.43 -11.11 -9.02
CA LYS A 5 2.88 -11.61 -10.34
C LYS A 5 2.22 -10.95 -11.57
N PRO A 6 0.87 -10.79 -11.65
CA PRO A 6 0.26 -10.20 -12.85
C PRO A 6 0.67 -8.73 -13.06
N PHE A 7 0.70 -7.94 -11.97
CA PHE A 7 1.13 -6.54 -12.05
C PHE A 7 2.62 -6.42 -12.36
N ALA A 8 3.45 -7.33 -11.84
CA ALA A 8 4.87 -7.39 -12.16
C ALA A 8 5.12 -7.68 -13.64
N ALA A 9 4.39 -8.65 -14.21
CA ALA A 9 4.48 -8.98 -15.63
C ALA A 9 4.00 -7.81 -16.51
N ALA A 10 2.88 -7.17 -16.15
CA ALA A 10 2.38 -5.99 -16.86
C ALA A 10 3.38 -4.82 -16.80
N PHE A 11 3.95 -4.55 -15.63
CA PHE A 11 4.97 -3.52 -15.47
C PHE A 11 6.21 -3.81 -16.31
N ALA A 12 6.71 -5.05 -16.30
CA ALA A 12 7.85 -5.44 -17.13
C ALA A 12 7.55 -5.28 -18.62
N GLY A 13 6.37 -5.69 -19.08
CA GLY A 13 5.94 -5.50 -20.47
C GLY A 13 5.85 -4.03 -20.86
N LEU A 14 5.24 -3.19 -20.02
CA LEU A 14 5.18 -1.74 -20.21
C LEU A 14 6.57 -1.11 -20.22
N LEU A 15 7.49 -1.56 -19.37
CA LEU A 15 8.85 -1.06 -19.30
C LEU A 15 9.64 -1.41 -20.56
N CYS A 16 9.48 -2.63 -21.09
CA CYS A 16 10.07 -3.02 -22.38
C CYS A 16 9.51 -2.19 -23.53
N ILE A 17 8.20 -1.97 -23.58
CA ILE A 17 7.56 -1.13 -24.61
C ILE A 17 8.04 0.32 -24.51
N ALA A 18 8.08 0.88 -23.30
CA ALA A 18 8.55 2.25 -23.05
C ALA A 18 10.04 2.40 -23.43
N ALA A 19 10.88 1.43 -23.09
CA ALA A 19 12.29 1.42 -23.48
C ALA A 19 12.45 1.32 -25.00
N PHE A 20 11.68 0.44 -25.66
CA PHE A 20 11.69 0.33 -27.11
C PHE A 20 11.29 1.64 -27.79
N LEU A 21 10.20 2.28 -27.35
CA LEU A 21 9.71 3.52 -27.94
C LEU A 21 10.58 4.74 -27.60
N GLY A 22 11.10 4.82 -26.38
CA GLY A 22 11.88 5.96 -25.89
C GLY A 22 13.35 5.93 -26.31
N LEU A 23 13.95 4.74 -26.43
CA LEU A 23 15.36 4.56 -26.79
C LEU A 23 15.58 4.20 -28.27
N ALA A 24 14.52 3.94 -29.05
CA ALA A 24 14.66 3.78 -30.48
C ALA A 24 15.24 5.06 -31.13
N PRO A 25 16.09 4.93 -32.15
CA PRO A 25 16.59 6.07 -32.92
C PRO A 25 15.43 6.86 -33.52
N GLN A 26 15.49 8.19 -33.47
CA GLN A 26 14.43 9.06 -34.00
C GLN A 26 14.10 8.78 -35.49
N THR A 27 15.09 8.33 -36.26
CA THR A 27 14.93 7.98 -37.69
C THR A 27 13.98 6.79 -37.93
N MET A 28 13.74 5.96 -36.92
CA MET A 28 12.85 4.80 -36.99
C MET A 28 11.42 5.12 -36.52
N GLN A 29 11.19 6.30 -35.94
CA GLN A 29 9.88 6.73 -35.46
C GLN A 29 9.08 7.37 -36.61
N ALA A 30 8.28 6.58 -37.32
CA ALA A 30 7.38 7.06 -38.38
C ALA A 30 6.14 7.82 -37.84
N ILE A 31 6.12 8.21 -36.56
CA ILE A 31 5.00 8.90 -35.92
C ILE A 31 5.15 10.41 -36.22
N PRO A 32 4.15 11.09 -36.80
CA PRO A 32 4.21 12.52 -37.00
C PRO A 32 4.34 13.23 -35.65
N GLN A 33 5.54 13.68 -35.32
CA GLN A 33 5.83 14.35 -34.06
C GLN A 33 5.26 15.78 -34.08
N TYR A 34 4.05 15.92 -33.56
CA TYR A 34 3.59 17.22 -33.10
C TYR A 34 4.32 17.52 -31.79
N LYS A 35 5.01 18.66 -31.65
CA LYS A 35 5.89 18.99 -30.51
C LYS A 35 5.26 18.81 -29.12
N GLN A 36 3.93 18.87 -29.00
CA GLN A 36 3.21 18.62 -27.73
C GLN A 36 2.83 17.15 -27.52
N SER A 37 2.67 16.37 -28.60
CA SER A 37 2.29 14.96 -28.54
C SER A 37 3.34 14.12 -27.82
N ASP A 38 4.62 14.49 -27.92
CA ASP A 38 5.72 13.78 -27.25
C ASP A 38 5.58 13.90 -25.73
N LYS A 39 5.31 15.11 -25.23
CA LYS A 39 5.15 15.41 -23.80
C LYS A 39 3.95 14.70 -23.18
N VAL A 40 2.84 14.66 -23.91
CA VAL A 40 1.65 13.91 -23.47
C VAL A 40 1.93 12.41 -23.45
N LEU A 41 2.67 11.89 -24.44
CA LEU A 41 3.08 10.48 -24.47
C LEU A 41 3.96 10.13 -23.27
N HIS A 42 4.91 10.99 -22.92
CA HIS A 42 5.73 10.88 -21.72
C HIS A 42 4.86 10.82 -20.45
N ALA A 43 3.93 11.76 -20.28
CA ALA A 43 3.02 11.78 -19.14
C ALA A 43 2.16 10.51 -19.04
N ILE A 44 1.58 10.04 -20.15
CA ILE A 44 0.75 8.81 -20.19
C ILE A 44 1.59 7.57 -19.89
N THR A 45 2.79 7.47 -20.45
CA THR A 45 3.69 6.32 -20.25
C THR A 45 4.09 6.21 -18.78
N PHE A 46 4.52 7.32 -18.18
CA PHE A 46 4.88 7.35 -16.76
C PHE A 46 3.69 7.17 -15.83
N PHE A 47 2.50 7.62 -16.23
CA PHE A 47 1.27 7.31 -15.52
C PHE A 47 1.01 5.80 -15.47
N LEU A 48 1.05 5.11 -16.61
CA LEU A 48 0.79 3.66 -16.68
C LEU A 48 1.86 2.82 -15.96
N LEU A 49 3.13 3.20 -16.10
CA LEU A 49 4.24 2.56 -15.39
C LEU A 49 4.08 2.69 -13.87
N THR A 50 3.78 3.89 -13.39
CA THR A 50 3.58 4.16 -11.96
C THR A 50 2.35 3.44 -11.42
N LEU A 51 1.25 3.46 -12.17
CA LEU A 51 0.01 2.75 -11.84
C LEU A 51 0.28 1.25 -11.65
N CYS A 52 0.97 0.61 -12.60
CA CYS A 52 1.29 -0.80 -12.50
C CYS A 52 2.28 -1.08 -11.36
N PHE A 53 3.37 -0.31 -11.27
CA PHE A 53 4.41 -0.49 -10.26
C PHE A 53 3.87 -0.40 -8.82
N TYR A 54 2.99 0.56 -8.55
CA TYR A 54 2.40 0.75 -7.22
C TYR A 54 1.76 -0.54 -6.68
N TRP A 55 1.13 -1.33 -7.56
CA TRP A 55 0.44 -2.57 -7.19
C TRP A 55 1.32 -3.82 -7.29
N VAL A 56 2.58 -3.72 -7.71
CA VAL A 56 3.53 -4.84 -7.76
C VAL A 56 3.85 -5.35 -6.36
N LEU A 57 4.14 -4.44 -5.43
CA LEU A 57 4.58 -4.78 -4.07
C LEU A 57 3.38 -4.89 -3.14
N GLU A 58 3.21 -6.05 -2.53
CA GLU A 58 2.26 -6.23 -1.43
C GLU A 58 2.91 -5.76 -0.12
N THR A 59 2.66 -4.49 0.21
CA THR A 59 3.22 -3.81 1.38
C THR A 59 2.25 -2.77 1.93
N SER A 60 2.60 -2.13 3.05
CA SER A 60 1.78 -1.07 3.65
C SER A 60 1.69 0.16 2.74
N ARG A 61 0.57 0.89 2.83
CA ARG A 61 0.33 2.10 2.01
C ARG A 61 1.50 3.09 2.04
N ARG A 62 2.03 3.38 3.25
CA ARG A 62 3.17 4.32 3.42
C ARG A 62 4.41 3.83 2.66
N ARG A 63 4.77 2.55 2.83
CA ARG A 63 5.92 1.95 2.14
C ARG A 63 5.73 1.92 0.61
N ALA A 64 4.54 1.55 0.14
CA ALA A 64 4.22 1.52 -1.28
C ALA A 64 4.39 2.90 -1.93
N VAL A 65 3.90 3.96 -1.25
CA VAL A 65 4.05 5.34 -1.73
C VAL A 65 5.52 5.76 -1.80
N HIS A 66 6.30 5.54 -0.75
CA HIS A 66 7.70 5.96 -0.71
C HIS A 66 8.54 5.24 -1.78
N ILE A 67 8.37 3.93 -1.92
CA ILE A 67 9.09 3.15 -2.93
C ILE A 67 8.69 3.59 -4.34
N THR A 68 7.39 3.79 -4.60
CA THR A 68 6.92 4.25 -5.92
C THR A 68 7.41 5.66 -6.25
N LEU A 69 7.41 6.56 -5.27
CA LEU A 69 7.93 7.92 -5.44
C LEU A 69 9.43 7.89 -5.79
N LEU A 70 10.22 7.09 -5.06
CA LEU A 70 11.66 6.99 -5.32
C LEU A 70 11.96 6.31 -6.66
N VAL A 71 11.31 5.19 -6.97
CA VAL A 71 11.60 4.42 -8.18
C VAL A 71 11.01 5.09 -9.42
N CYS A 72 9.72 5.39 -9.43
CA CYS A 72 9.05 5.89 -10.63
C CYS A 72 9.18 7.41 -10.78
N THR A 73 8.88 8.18 -9.73
CA THR A 73 8.83 9.64 -9.84
C THR A 73 10.21 10.29 -9.84
N ALA A 74 11.14 9.83 -9.00
CA ALA A 74 12.50 10.35 -8.99
C ALA A 74 13.42 9.58 -9.95
N GLY A 75 13.54 8.26 -9.75
CA GLY A 75 14.47 7.40 -10.48
C GLY A 75 14.18 7.33 -11.97
N LEU A 76 13.01 6.82 -12.36
CA LEU A 76 12.66 6.65 -13.77
C LEU A 76 12.46 7.98 -14.49
N SER A 77 11.81 8.98 -13.87
CA SER A 77 11.52 10.26 -14.56
C SER A 77 12.76 11.02 -14.98
N ILE A 78 13.79 11.03 -14.11
CA ILE A 78 15.07 11.68 -14.39
C ILE A 78 15.98 10.72 -15.16
N GLY A 79 16.02 9.46 -14.75
CA GLY A 79 16.90 8.46 -15.31
C GLY A 79 16.62 8.17 -16.79
N SER A 80 15.35 8.17 -17.22
CA SER A 80 15.03 7.97 -18.65
C SER A 80 15.64 9.07 -19.52
N GLU A 81 15.58 10.31 -19.05
CA GLU A 81 16.10 11.48 -19.77
C GLU A 81 17.62 11.45 -19.86
N VAL A 82 18.28 11.15 -18.73
CA VAL A 82 19.74 11.02 -18.67
C VAL A 82 20.22 9.89 -19.59
N VAL A 83 19.52 8.75 -19.59
CA VAL A 83 19.85 7.63 -20.48
C VAL A 83 19.66 8.04 -21.94
N GLN A 84 18.54 8.69 -22.29
CA GLN A 84 18.28 9.15 -23.66
C GLN A 84 19.34 10.15 -24.15
N ALA A 85 19.81 11.06 -23.29
CA ALA A 85 20.84 12.05 -23.61
C ALA A 85 22.24 11.45 -23.78
N ILE A 86 22.55 10.32 -23.11
CA ILE A 86 23.84 9.62 -23.23
C ILE A 86 23.87 8.73 -24.48
N LEU A 87 22.73 8.14 -24.84
CA LEU A 87 22.66 7.27 -26.01
C LEU A 87 22.69 8.08 -27.32
N PRO A 88 23.40 7.60 -28.38
CA PRO A 88 23.47 8.26 -29.68
C PRO A 88 22.19 8.06 -30.49
N ASN A 89 21.05 8.46 -29.91
CA ASN A 89 19.71 8.27 -30.47
C ASN A 89 19.19 9.51 -31.21
N GLY A 90 19.97 10.61 -31.19
CA GLY A 90 19.59 11.90 -31.76
C GLY A 90 18.63 12.71 -30.88
N ARG A 91 18.37 12.28 -29.64
CA ARG A 91 17.55 13.02 -28.66
C ARG A 91 18.45 13.90 -27.80
N GLU A 92 18.07 15.17 -27.65
CA GLU A 92 18.70 16.11 -26.72
C GLU A 92 17.97 16.08 -25.38
N PHE A 93 18.67 16.47 -24.32
CA PHE A 93 18.11 16.58 -22.97
C PHE A 93 17.06 17.70 -22.89
N ASP A 94 15.79 17.38 -22.59
CA ASP A 94 14.70 18.33 -22.36
C ASP A 94 14.15 18.25 -20.90
N PRO A 95 14.37 19.28 -20.06
CA PRO A 95 13.77 19.36 -18.73
C PRO A 95 12.23 19.27 -18.72
N TYR A 96 11.55 19.66 -19.80
CA TYR A 96 10.10 19.56 -19.90
C TYR A 96 9.62 18.12 -20.02
N ASP A 97 10.44 17.19 -20.53
CA ASP A 97 10.09 15.78 -20.60
C ASP A 97 10.15 15.15 -19.20
N ILE A 98 11.14 15.53 -18.38
CA ILE A 98 11.18 15.21 -16.95
C ILE A 98 9.93 15.74 -16.25
N LEU A 99 9.52 16.98 -16.52
CA LEU A 99 8.31 17.55 -15.94
C LEU A 99 7.06 16.73 -16.31
N SER A 100 6.92 16.35 -17.58
CA SER A 100 5.82 15.48 -18.02
C SER A 100 5.83 14.11 -17.34
N ASN A 101 7.01 13.49 -17.17
CA ASN A 101 7.18 12.23 -16.46
C ASN A 101 6.76 12.35 -14.98
N VAL A 102 7.17 13.43 -14.32
CA VAL A 102 6.81 13.73 -12.92
C VAL A 102 5.31 13.99 -12.78
N LEU A 103 4.69 14.75 -13.69
CA LEU A 103 3.25 14.99 -13.67
C LEU A 103 2.45 13.70 -13.87
N GLY A 104 2.83 12.87 -14.83
CA GLY A 104 2.18 11.58 -15.09
C GLY A 104 2.30 10.63 -13.91
N SER A 105 3.51 10.44 -13.38
CA SER A 105 3.75 9.56 -12.23
C SER A 105 3.12 10.11 -10.93
N GLY A 106 3.21 11.41 -10.67
CA GLY A 106 2.59 12.05 -9.50
C GLY A 106 1.06 11.93 -9.51
N PHE A 107 0.44 12.08 -10.67
CA PHE A 107 -1.00 11.89 -10.83
C PHE A 107 -1.41 10.43 -10.57
N ALA A 108 -0.72 9.46 -11.18
CA ALA A 108 -0.95 8.04 -10.91
C ALA A 108 -0.78 7.68 -9.44
N LEU A 109 0.30 8.16 -8.81
CA LEU A 109 0.59 7.89 -7.41
C LEU A 109 -0.48 8.45 -6.47
N SER A 110 -0.99 9.65 -6.78
CA SER A 110 -2.08 10.28 -6.02
C SER A 110 -3.37 9.47 -6.13
N MET A 111 -3.74 9.06 -7.34
CA MET A 111 -4.92 8.19 -7.57
C MET A 111 -4.79 6.84 -6.86
N CYS A 112 -3.64 6.18 -7.00
CA CYS A 112 -3.35 4.91 -6.33
C CYS A 112 -3.44 5.02 -4.81
N SER A 113 -2.85 6.08 -4.25
CA SER A 113 -2.85 6.32 -2.80
C SER A 113 -4.25 6.56 -2.25
N TRP A 114 -5.06 7.33 -2.98
CA TRP A 114 -6.46 7.56 -2.66
C TRP A 114 -7.29 6.27 -2.73
N TYR A 115 -7.14 5.51 -3.82
CA TYR A 115 -7.85 4.23 -3.98
C TYR A 115 -7.44 3.20 -2.93
N HIS A 116 -6.15 3.08 -2.63
CA HIS A 116 -5.64 2.15 -1.62
C HIS A 116 -6.22 2.49 -0.24
N ARG A 117 -6.31 3.78 0.13
CA ARG A 117 -7.00 4.21 1.35
C ARG A 117 -8.47 3.78 1.34
N ARG A 118 -9.21 4.10 0.28
CA ARG A 118 -10.65 3.78 0.16
C ARG A 118 -10.90 2.27 0.21
N MET A 119 -10.03 1.47 -0.39
CA MET A 119 -10.10 0.01 -0.36
C MET A 119 -9.91 -0.53 1.06
N LEU A 120 -8.97 0.01 1.84
CA LEU A 120 -8.74 -0.40 3.22
C LEU A 120 -9.93 -0.02 4.12
N GLU A 121 -10.52 1.16 3.93
CA GLU A 121 -11.73 1.59 4.64
C GLU A 121 -12.90 0.62 4.38
N ARG A 122 -13.12 0.22 3.12
CA ARG A 122 -14.16 -0.77 2.77
C ARG A 122 -13.90 -2.14 3.38
N ARG A 123 -12.65 -2.60 3.37
CA ARG A 123 -12.26 -3.88 3.96
C ARG A 123 -12.40 -3.90 5.49
N ARG A 124 -12.15 -2.77 6.16
CA ARG A 124 -12.37 -2.62 7.60
C ARG A 124 -13.86 -2.67 7.92
N ALA A 125 -14.68 -1.90 7.20
CA ALA A 125 -16.14 -1.89 7.40
C ALA A 125 -16.77 -3.28 7.19
N ALA A 126 -16.36 -4.03 6.16
CA ALA A 126 -16.87 -5.38 5.92
C ALA A 126 -16.55 -6.36 7.07
N LYS A 127 -15.42 -6.18 7.77
CA LYS A 127 -15.08 -6.98 8.94
C LYS A 127 -15.88 -6.55 10.16
N THR A 128 -16.02 -5.25 10.41
CA THR A 128 -16.77 -4.73 11.57
C THR A 128 -18.26 -5.09 11.53
N TYR A 129 -18.90 -5.07 10.36
CA TYR A 129 -20.31 -5.49 10.24
C TYR A 129 -20.50 -7.01 10.42
N SER A 130 -19.47 -7.81 10.15
CA SER A 130 -19.48 -9.25 10.42
C SER A 130 -19.33 -9.60 11.91
N LEU A 131 -19.09 -8.61 12.79
CA LEU A 131 -18.82 -8.80 14.22
C LEU A 131 -20.03 -8.48 15.11
N VAL A 132 -21.24 -8.27 14.58
CA VAL A 132 -22.47 -8.32 15.38
C VAL A 132 -22.90 -9.79 15.46
N PRO A 133 -22.71 -10.48 16.60
CA PRO A 133 -23.33 -11.78 16.83
C PRO A 133 -24.75 -11.47 17.33
N GLY A 134 -25.66 -11.23 16.39
CA GLY A 134 -27.03 -10.86 16.68
C GLY A 134 -27.89 -11.14 15.46
N GLU A 135 -28.54 -12.30 15.52
CA GLU A 135 -29.56 -12.80 14.58
C GLU A 135 -29.13 -12.98 13.12
N GLU A 136 -28.86 -14.24 12.82
CA GLU A 136 -29.28 -14.91 11.58
C GLU A 136 -30.49 -14.24 10.89
N ASN A 137 -30.25 -13.75 9.68
CA ASN A 137 -31.27 -13.68 8.64
C ASN A 137 -30.72 -14.41 7.41
N ASP A 138 -30.93 -15.72 7.46
CA ASP A 138 -31.10 -16.68 6.37
C ASP A 138 -31.14 -16.13 4.94
N ILE A 139 -30.12 -16.49 4.15
CA ILE A 139 -30.32 -16.90 2.76
C ILE A 139 -29.37 -18.06 2.41
N GLU A 140 -29.45 -19.19 3.13
CA GLU A 140 -29.04 -20.48 2.58
C GLU A 140 -30.06 -21.56 2.94
N LEU A 141 -30.87 -21.91 1.94
CA LEU A 141 -31.83 -23.00 1.96
C LEU A 141 -31.06 -24.33 1.82
N GLY A 142 -30.87 -25.07 2.92
CA GLY A 142 -30.19 -26.37 2.89
C GLY A 142 -29.99 -27.07 4.24
N GLU A 143 -31.08 -27.41 4.93
CA GLU A 143 -31.32 -28.69 5.64
C GLU A 143 -30.14 -29.39 6.37
N THR A 144 -30.05 -29.29 7.71
CA THR A 144 -30.17 -30.40 8.73
C THR A 144 -29.63 -30.03 10.13
N GLN A 145 -30.56 -29.81 11.08
CA GLN A 145 -30.73 -30.37 12.44
C GLN A 145 -29.55 -30.75 13.39
N HIS A 146 -29.74 -30.37 14.68
CA HIS A 146 -29.07 -30.71 15.98
C HIS A 146 -27.94 -29.76 16.46
N ASP A 147 -27.76 -29.40 17.74
CA ASP A 147 -28.49 -29.49 19.01
C ASP A 147 -27.69 -28.67 20.07
N GLU A 148 -28.39 -28.04 21.02
CA GLU A 148 -28.02 -27.57 22.38
C GLU A 148 -26.67 -26.84 22.73
N GLY A 149 -26.80 -25.69 23.44
CA GLY A 149 -25.78 -25.20 24.39
C GLY A 149 -25.54 -23.68 24.47
N GLN A 150 -26.50 -22.91 25.00
CA GLN A 150 -26.39 -21.45 25.17
C GLN A 150 -26.00 -21.10 26.63
N GLU A 151 -24.83 -20.49 26.84
CA GLU A 151 -24.38 -20.03 28.17
C GLU A 151 -24.03 -18.53 28.15
N ILE A 152 -24.78 -17.75 28.92
CA ILE A 152 -24.73 -16.29 29.03
C ILE A 152 -23.65 -15.88 30.04
N GLY A 153 -22.59 -15.21 29.59
CA GLY A 153 -21.60 -14.54 30.44
C GLY A 153 -21.90 -13.05 30.58
N VAL A 154 -22.42 -12.62 31.73
CA VAL A 154 -22.57 -11.21 32.10
C VAL A 154 -21.21 -10.68 32.58
N ILE A 155 -20.64 -9.69 31.89
CA ILE A 155 -19.47 -8.94 32.38
C ILE A 155 -19.98 -7.59 32.93
N PRO A 156 -19.62 -7.20 34.17
CA PRO A 156 -20.06 -5.92 34.72
C PRO A 156 -19.37 -4.76 33.99
N ALA A 157 -20.17 -3.81 33.51
CA ALA A 157 -19.68 -2.55 33.01
C ALA A 157 -19.08 -1.72 34.15
N GLN A 158 -17.92 -1.10 33.91
CA GLN A 158 -17.61 0.32 34.10
C GLN A 158 -16.10 0.56 33.98
N THR A 159 -15.58 0.55 32.75
CA THR A 159 -14.56 1.51 32.32
C THR A 159 -15.12 2.23 31.09
N ASN A 160 -14.96 3.54 31.05
CA ASN A 160 -15.48 4.36 29.97
C ASN A 160 -14.72 4.02 28.68
N VAL A 161 -15.36 3.24 27.80
CA VAL A 161 -14.82 2.78 26.50
C VAL A 161 -14.25 3.93 25.66
N THR A 162 -14.73 5.17 25.84
CA THR A 162 -14.20 6.32 25.10
C THR A 162 -12.81 6.77 25.58
N GLU A 163 -12.52 6.59 26.87
CA GLU A 163 -11.24 7.02 27.47
C GLU A 163 -10.13 6.00 27.19
N GLU A 164 -10.46 4.70 27.16
CA GLU A 164 -9.51 3.65 26.73
C GLU A 164 -9.16 3.77 25.24
N LEU A 165 -10.10 4.19 24.39
CA LEU A 165 -9.86 4.33 22.95
C LEU A 165 -8.95 5.53 22.60
N ASP A 166 -9.04 6.61 23.38
CA ASP A 166 -8.18 7.79 23.22
C ASP A 166 -6.76 7.55 23.75
N ASN A 167 -6.60 6.63 24.70
CA ASN A 167 -5.32 6.29 25.32
C ASN A 167 -4.69 5.01 24.73
N TRP A 168 -5.28 4.44 23.68
CA TRP A 168 -4.80 3.22 23.03
C TRP A 168 -3.65 3.53 22.06
N ASP A 169 -2.43 3.12 22.44
CA ASP A 169 -1.28 3.14 21.54
C ASP A 169 -1.35 1.94 20.58
N GLU A 170 -1.79 2.17 19.34
CA GLU A 170 -1.90 1.16 18.26
C GLU A 170 -0.56 0.47 17.95
N ASN A 171 0.55 0.96 18.52
CA ASN A 171 1.90 0.49 18.26
C ASN A 171 2.65 -0.02 19.52
N GLY A 172 1.95 -0.22 20.64
CA GLY A 172 2.49 -0.86 21.84
C GLY A 172 2.86 -2.32 21.58
N GLU A 173 4.15 -2.65 21.65
CA GLU A 173 4.66 -4.01 21.49
C GLU A 173 4.38 -4.85 22.76
N ASP A 174 3.13 -5.28 22.96
CA ASP A 174 2.73 -6.06 24.14
C ASP A 174 2.71 -7.58 23.85
N TRP A 175 3.81 -8.09 23.28
CA TRP A 175 3.97 -9.51 22.92
C TRP A 175 5.09 -10.23 23.70
N GLU A 176 5.57 -9.71 24.83
CA GLU A 176 6.49 -10.49 25.69
C GLU A 176 5.75 -11.17 26.85
N GLU A 177 5.39 -12.42 26.58
CA GLU A 177 5.50 -13.61 27.43
C GLU A 177 4.73 -13.67 28.76
N ASP A 178 3.62 -14.42 28.68
CA ASP A 178 3.01 -15.18 29.76
C ASP A 178 3.97 -16.32 30.20
N GLU A 179 4.86 -16.05 31.15
CA GLU A 179 5.51 -17.11 31.95
C GLU A 179 4.95 -17.12 33.37
N GLY A 180 4.15 -18.16 33.65
CA GLY A 180 3.56 -18.40 34.94
C GLY A 180 4.58 -18.76 36.04
N GLY A 181 4.21 -18.46 37.29
CA GLY A 181 4.99 -18.93 38.44
C GLY A 181 4.62 -18.25 39.74
N ALA A 182 3.53 -18.70 40.36
CA ALA A 182 3.24 -18.40 41.76
C ALA A 182 4.34 -18.98 42.69
N SER A 183 4.98 -18.13 43.49
CA SER A 183 5.47 -18.52 44.83
C SER A 183 5.77 -17.30 45.68
N GLY A 184 5.05 -17.16 46.79
CA GLY A 184 5.28 -16.11 47.77
C GLY A 184 6.50 -16.39 48.65
N ASN A 185 7.09 -15.33 49.20
CA ASN A 185 7.57 -15.33 50.58
C ASN A 185 7.95 -13.94 51.10
N GLY A 186 7.36 -13.60 52.26
CA GLY A 186 8.06 -13.03 53.41
C GLY A 186 8.62 -11.61 53.31
N THR A 187 7.81 -10.62 53.66
CA THR A 187 8.28 -9.32 54.16
C THR A 187 9.04 -9.51 55.49
N VAL A 188 10.34 -9.25 55.48
CA VAL A 188 11.17 -9.21 56.70
C VAL A 188 11.25 -7.77 57.20
N GLN A 189 10.80 -7.58 58.46
CA GLN A 189 10.98 -6.41 59.29
C GLN A 189 12.44 -5.93 59.33
N LYS A 190 12.63 -4.60 59.31
CA LYS A 190 13.82 -3.96 59.90
C LYS A 190 13.37 -2.90 60.89
N GLU A 191 13.32 -3.32 62.15
CA GLU A 191 13.24 -2.46 63.32
C GLU A 191 14.68 -2.02 63.65
N SER A 192 14.99 -0.74 63.50
CA SER A 192 16.22 -0.13 64.02
C SER A 192 15.86 0.70 65.25
N ARG A 193 16.35 0.17 66.37
CA ARG A 193 16.37 0.69 67.73
C ARG A 193 16.99 2.09 67.80
N ASP A 194 16.30 3.00 68.48
CA ASP A 194 16.84 4.00 69.42
C ASP A 194 15.75 4.34 70.45
#